data_AF-A0A9W8ILQ2-F1
#
_entry.id   AF-A0A9W8ILQ2-F1
#
_cell.length_a   1.000
_cell.length_b   1.000
_cell.length_c   1.000
_cell.angle_alpha   90.00
_cell.angle_beta   90.00
_cell.angle_gamma   90.00
#
_symmetry.space_group_name_H-M   'P 1'
#
loop_
_entity.id
_entity.type
_entity.pdbx_description
1 polymer ?
#
loop_
_entity_poly.entity_id
_entity_poly.type
_entity_poly.pdbx_seq_one_letter_code
_entity_poly.pdbx_strand_id
1 'polypeptide(L)'
;MGGPGLEVAKFTFYVFMPMAFMVYFGGPGFYERYVADEAFKFSPPPLKPLPTEPSDIKRALDQLKEARLQRKLMRERVMKEMAEKDRVSAVAGGSR
;
A
#
# COMPACT_ATOMS: atom_id res chain seq x y z
N MET A 1 32.01 45.40 -20.45
CA MET A 1 31.08 45.30 -19.30
C MET A 1 29.76 45.89 -19.75
N GLY A 2 28.74 45.05 -19.96
CA GLY A 2 27.43 45.50 -20.46
C GLY A 2 26.81 46.45 -19.45
N GLY A 3 26.54 47.68 -19.86
CA GLY A 3 26.21 48.81 -18.99
C GLY A 3 24.94 48.65 -18.14
N PRO A 4 24.41 49.74 -17.58
CA PRO A 4 23.38 49.72 -16.52
C PRO A 4 22.15 48.83 -16.80
N GLY A 5 21.75 48.69 -18.06
CA GLY A 5 20.63 47.80 -18.44
C GLY A 5 20.85 46.32 -18.13
N LEU A 6 22.10 45.84 -18.18
CA LEU A 6 22.42 44.44 -17.86
C LEU A 6 22.34 44.18 -16.36
N GLU A 7 22.64 45.19 -15.54
CA GLU A 7 22.54 45.12 -14.09
C GLU A 7 21.08 45.11 -13.63
N VAL A 8 20.23 45.94 -14.23
CA VAL A 8 18.78 45.94 -13.97
C VAL A 8 18.16 44.60 -14.35
N ALA A 9 18.48 44.06 -15.53
CA ALA A 9 17.94 42.76 -15.96
C ALA A 9 18.34 41.61 -15.02
N LYS A 10 19.61 41.57 -14.58
CA LYS A 10 20.09 40.58 -13.60
C LYS A 10 19.38 40.74 -12.26
N PHE A 11 19.22 41.97 -11.78
CA PHE A 11 18.56 42.25 -10.51
C PHE A 11 17.09 41.81 -10.54
N THR A 12 16.36 42.14 -11.60
CA THR A 12 15.00 41.67 -11.81
C THR A 12 14.95 40.14 -11.85
N PHE A 13 15.86 39.48 -12.57
CA PHE A 13 15.89 38.02 -12.60
C PHE A 13 16.13 37.41 -11.21
N TYR A 14 17.10 37.92 -10.45
CA TYR A 14 17.41 37.41 -9.12
C TYR A 14 16.28 37.62 -8.10
N VAL A 15 15.45 38.64 -8.26
CA VAL A 15 14.32 38.91 -7.34
C VAL A 15 13.08 38.14 -7.78
N PHE A 16 12.72 38.20 -9.06
CA PHE A 16 11.47 37.61 -9.56
C PHE A 16 11.56 36.10 -9.77
N MET A 17 12.74 35.55 -10.11
CA MET A 17 12.89 34.10 -10.26
C MET A 17 12.56 33.35 -8.96
N PRO A 18 13.18 33.61 -7.80
CA PRO A 18 12.85 32.91 -6.57
C PRO A 18 11.41 33.19 -6.11
N MET A 19 10.88 34.41 -6.29
CA MET A 19 9.48 34.70 -5.99
C MET A 19 8.52 33.86 -6.86
N ALA A 20 8.78 33.77 -8.16
CA ALA A 20 7.97 32.96 -9.07
C ALA A 20 8.02 31.47 -8.70
N PHE A 21 9.21 30.97 -8.32
CA PHE A 21 9.36 29.62 -7.79
C PHE A 21 8.52 29.43 -6.52
N MET A 22 8.59 30.34 -5.54
CA MET A 22 7.80 30.22 -4.32
C MET A 22 6.29 30.28 -4.57
N VAL A 23 5.82 31.12 -5.50
CA VAL A 23 4.39 31.19 -5.85
C VAL A 23 3.94 29.93 -6.60
N TYR A 24 4.76 29.43 -7.53
CA TYR A 24 4.44 28.25 -8.32
C TYR A 24 4.41 26.99 -7.45
N PHE A 25 5.44 26.76 -6.63
CA PHE A 25 5.55 25.56 -5.80
C PHE A 25 4.80 25.68 -4.47
N GLY A 26 4.65 26.89 -3.92
CA GLY A 26 3.96 27.15 -2.65
C GLY A 26 2.45 27.42 -2.79
N GLY A 27 1.95 27.55 -4.02
CA GLY A 27 0.53 27.73 -4.27
C GLY A 27 -0.30 26.46 -4.02
N PRO A 28 -1.57 26.60 -3.58
CA PRO A 28 -2.44 25.45 -3.30
C PRO A 28 -2.64 24.55 -4.53
N GLY A 29 -2.63 25.12 -5.74
CA GLY A 29 -2.77 24.35 -6.99
C GLY A 29 -1.62 23.38 -7.28
N PHE A 30 -0.39 23.68 -6.85
CA PHE A 30 0.73 22.73 -6.95
C PHE A 30 0.55 21.58 -5.97
N TYR A 31 0.11 21.89 -4.75
CA TYR A 31 -0.18 20.90 -3.73
C TYR A 31 -1.30 19.95 -4.21
N GLU A 32 -2.43 20.48 -4.65
CA GLU A 32 -3.57 19.68 -5.14
C GLU A 32 -3.21 18.80 -6.33
N ARG A 33 -2.38 19.30 -7.27
CA ARG A 33 -2.04 18.56 -8.49
C ARG A 33 -0.95 17.50 -8.30
N TYR A 34 0.04 17.75 -7.45
CA TYR A 34 1.25 16.92 -7.38
C TYR A 34 1.48 16.25 -6.03
N VAL A 35 0.90 16.77 -4.94
CA VAL A 35 1.15 16.27 -3.57
C VAL A 35 -0.08 15.59 -2.99
N ALA A 36 -1.26 16.16 -3.22
CA ALA A 36 -2.51 15.67 -2.64
C ALA A 36 -2.84 14.25 -3.10
N ASP A 37 -2.51 13.90 -4.35
CA ASP A 37 -3.16 12.75 -4.97
C ASP A 37 -2.50 11.38 -4.81
N GLU A 38 -1.25 11.24 -4.34
CA GLU A 38 -0.69 9.88 -4.14
C GLU A 38 0.16 9.69 -2.88
N ALA A 39 0.53 10.76 -2.16
CA ALA A 39 1.27 10.63 -0.90
C ALA A 39 0.44 10.01 0.23
N PHE A 40 -0.90 10.03 0.14
CA PHE A 40 -1.80 9.38 1.10
C PHE A 40 -2.08 7.89 0.82
N LYS A 41 -1.57 7.30 -0.27
CA LYS A 41 -1.56 5.83 -0.45
C LYS A 41 -0.67 5.09 0.57
N PHE A 42 0.05 5.80 1.43
CA PHE A 42 0.78 5.19 2.54
C PHE A 42 -0.16 4.66 3.65
N SER A 43 -1.38 5.21 3.74
CA SER A 43 -2.42 4.74 4.64
C SER A 43 -3.75 4.66 3.88
N PRO A 44 -3.91 3.63 3.02
CA PRO A 44 -5.19 3.44 2.35
C PRO A 44 -6.27 3.29 3.42
N PRO A 45 -7.44 3.96 3.26
CA PRO A 45 -8.54 3.75 4.17
C PRO A 45 -8.88 2.25 4.22
N PRO A 46 -9.21 1.71 5.40
CA PRO A 46 -9.39 0.28 5.55
C PRO A 46 -10.49 -0.20 4.59
N LEU A 47 -10.19 -1.24 3.81
CA LEU A 47 -11.10 -1.85 2.82
C LEU A 47 -12.45 -2.28 3.41
N LYS A 48 -12.52 -2.44 4.74
CA LYS A 48 -13.75 -2.71 5.48
C LYS A 48 -13.81 -1.82 6.72
N PRO A 49 -14.97 -1.22 7.03
CA PRO A 49 -15.13 -0.50 8.28
C PRO A 49 -14.87 -1.45 9.44
N LEU A 50 -14.09 -0.99 10.41
CA LEU A 50 -13.83 -1.74 11.64
C LEU A 50 -15.10 -1.73 12.49
N PRO A 51 -15.49 -2.86 13.09
CA PRO A 51 -16.61 -2.90 14.03
C PRO A 51 -16.26 -2.06 15.26
N THR A 52 -17.04 -1.01 15.51
CA THR A 52 -16.87 -0.10 16.66
C THR A 52 -17.66 -0.53 17.88
N GLU A 53 -18.74 -1.31 17.69
CA GLU A 53 -19.60 -1.78 18.76
C GLU A 53 -19.08 -3.09 19.40
N PRO A 54 -19.18 -3.25 20.74
CA PRO A 54 -18.70 -4.45 21.43
C PRO A 54 -19.36 -5.77 20.96
N SER A 55 -20.63 -5.73 20.57
CA SER A 55 -21.36 -6.87 20.02
C SER A 55 -20.80 -7.32 18.67
N ASP A 56 -20.52 -6.36 17.78
CA ASP A 56 -19.99 -6.62 16.45
C ASP A 56 -18.55 -7.14 16.49
N ILE A 57 -17.75 -6.65 17.45
CA ILE A 57 -16.39 -7.15 17.69
C ILE A 57 -16.42 -8.63 18.07
N LYS A 58 -17.32 -9.04 18.97
CA LYS A 58 -17.45 -10.46 19.37
C LYS A 58 -17.85 -11.33 18.18
N ARG A 59 -18.84 -10.87 17.39
CA ARG A 59 -19.29 -11.58 16.19
C ARG A 59 -18.16 -11.75 15.17
N ALA A 60 -17.39 -10.71 14.91
CA ALA A 60 -16.23 -10.76 14.00
C ALA A 60 -15.14 -11.71 14.52
N LEU A 61 -14.91 -11.72 15.84
CA LEU A 61 -13.93 -12.61 16.48
C LEU A 61 -14.32 -14.08 16.32
N ASP A 62 -15.60 -14.41 16.49
CA ASP A 62 -16.08 -15.78 16.38
C ASP A 62 -16.01 -16.27 14.92
N GLN A 63 -16.37 -15.43 13.95
CA GLN A 63 -16.14 -15.71 12.53
C GLN A 63 -14.66 -15.97 12.20
N LEU A 64 -13.75 -15.18 12.79
CA LEU A 64 -12.30 -15.36 12.62
C LEU A 64 -11.80 -16.68 13.22
N LYS A 65 -12.34 -17.11 14.37
CA LYS A 65 -12.00 -18.40 14.99
C LYS A 65 -12.47 -19.57 14.14
N GLU A 66 -13.72 -19.52 13.67
CA GLU A 66 -14.28 -20.55 12.77
C GLU A 66 -13.47 -20.66 11.49
N ALA A 67 -13.15 -19.54 10.84
CA ALA A 67 -12.32 -19.52 9.64
C ALA A 67 -10.93 -20.12 9.86
N ARG A 68 -10.32 -19.88 11.03
CA ARG A 68 -9.02 -20.49 11.39
C ARG A 68 -9.13 -22.00 11.57
N LEU A 69 -10.19 -22.48 12.25
CA LEU A 69 -10.41 -23.90 12.44
C LEU A 69 -10.61 -24.61 11.10
N GLN A 70 -11.45 -24.05 10.21
CA GLN A 70 -11.67 -24.60 8.87
C GLN A 70 -10.38 -24.65 8.05
N ARG A 71 -9.56 -23.59 8.09
CA ARG A 71 -8.24 -23.58 7.42
C ARG A 71 -7.31 -24.66 7.97
N LYS A 72 -7.30 -24.90 9.27
CA LYS A 72 -6.49 -25.95 9.88
C LYS A 72 -6.94 -27.35 9.42
N LEU A 73 -8.24 -27.62 9.47
CA LEU A 73 -8.81 -28.89 9.02
C LEU A 73 -8.53 -29.16 7.53
N MET A 74 -8.67 -28.14 6.68
CA MET A 74 -8.33 -28.23 5.25
C MET A 74 -6.86 -28.58 5.04
N ARG A 75 -5.93 -27.92 5.77
CA ARG A 75 -4.50 -28.23 5.70
C ARG A 75 -4.21 -29.67 6.12
N GLU A 76 -4.81 -30.14 7.22
CA GLU A 76 -4.62 -31.52 7.68
C GLU A 76 -5.14 -32.56 6.67
N ARG A 77 -6.27 -32.29 6.01
CA ARG A 77 -6.80 -33.15 4.93
C ARG A 77 -5.84 -33.20 3.75
N VAL A 78 -5.39 -32.05 3.26
CA VAL A 78 -4.43 -31.96 2.14
C VAL A 78 -3.13 -32.69 2.48
N MET A 79 -2.60 -32.51 3.70
CA MET A 79 -1.39 -33.21 4.14
C MET A 79 -1.58 -34.74 4.21
N LYS A 80 -2.75 -35.22 4.66
CA LYS A 80 -3.07 -36.65 4.66
C LYS A 80 -3.18 -37.21 3.24
N GLU A 81 -3.86 -36.50 2.34
CA GLU A 81 -3.99 -36.90 0.94
C GLU A 81 -2.64 -36.91 0.22
N MET A 82 -1.75 -35.95 0.50
CA MET A 82 -0.37 -35.95 -0.02
C MET A 82 0.42 -37.13 0.53
N ALA A 83 0.40 -37.36 1.85
CA ALA A 83 1.09 -38.49 2.47
C ALA A 83 0.57 -39.85 1.97
N GLU A 84 -0.72 -39.98 1.67
CA GLU A 84 -1.31 -41.18 1.09
C GLU A 84 -0.86 -41.38 -0.36
N LYS A 85 -0.86 -40.32 -1.18
CA LYS A 85 -0.33 -40.36 -2.55
C LYS A 85 1.16 -40.71 -2.59
N ASP A 86 1.95 -40.19 -1.66
CA ASP A 86 3.38 -40.49 -1.53
C ASP A 86 3.62 -41.95 -1.10
N ARG A 87 2.78 -42.50 -0.22
CA ARG A 87 2.83 -43.94 0.14
C ARG A 87 2.48 -44.83 -1.04
N VAL A 88 1.44 -44.49 -1.79
CA VAL A 88 0.99 -45.29 -2.95
C VAL A 88 2.03 -45.22 -4.08
N SER A 89 2.66 -44.08 -4.32
CA SER A 89 3.72 -43.95 -5.33
C SER A 89 5.02 -44.67 -4.92
N ALA A 90 5.39 -44.66 -3.63
CA ALA A 90 6.53 -45.41 -3.12
C ALA A 90 6.34 -46.94 -3.23
N VAL A 91 5.11 -47.44 -3.00
CA VAL A 91 4.77 -48.86 -3.15
C VAL A 91 4.74 -49.27 -4.64
N ALA A 92 4.25 -48.40 -5.53
CA ALA A 92 4.21 -48.67 -6.97
C ALA A 92 5.59 -48.61 -7.64
N GLY A 93 6.55 -47.83 -7.10
CA GLY A 93 7.91 -47.69 -7.63
C GLY A 93 8.92 -48.74 -7.15
N GLY A 94 8.57 -49.58 -6.17
CA GLY A 94 9.48 -50.53 -5.51
C GLY A 94 9.54 -51.95 -6.09
N SER A 95 8.88 -52.23 -7.23
CA SER A 95 8.98 -53.51 -7.94
C SER A 95 9.74 -53.34 -9.26
N ARG A 96 11.07 -53.30 -9.19
CA ARG A 96 11.97 -53.65 -10.31
C ARG A 96 13.18 -54.37 -9.77
#